data_AF-A0A9N7NHY8-F1
#
_entry.id   AF-A0A9N7NHY8-F1
#
_cell.length_a   1.000
_cell.length_b   1.000
_cell.length_c   1.000
_cell.angle_alpha   90.00
_cell.angle_beta   90.00
_cell.angle_gamma   90.00
#
_symmetry.space_group_name_H-M   'P 1'
#
loop_
_entity.id
_entity.type
_entity.pdbx_description
1 polymer ?
#
loop_
_entity_poly.entity_id
_entity_poly.type
_entity_poly.pdbx_seq_one_letter_code
_entity_poly.pdbx_strand_id
1 'polypeptide(L)'
;MHGLDWGHYQRLPVTTVECGGGGERVSKAEAYFAHIGFGERLWKRCGQEGLIEFSVEMGKKYVRREDRPPHSTFLEDISKFISDCDSSSLV
;
A
#
# COMPACT_ATOMS: atom_id res chain seq x y z
N MET A 1 -9.47 6.04 15.75
CA MET A 1 -8.21 5.27 15.86
C MET A 1 -7.46 5.37 14.55
N HIS A 2 -6.14 5.55 14.61
CA HIS A 2 -5.30 5.87 13.46
C HIS A 2 -4.60 4.60 12.96
N GLY A 3 -4.42 4.44 11.64
CA GLY A 3 -3.80 3.24 11.06
C GLY A 3 -2.34 2.97 11.47
N LEU A 4 -1.69 3.92 12.15
CA LEU A 4 -0.36 3.75 12.75
C LEU A 4 -0.43 2.85 14.00
N ASP A 5 -1.36 3.11 14.91
CA ASP A 5 -1.47 2.40 16.19
C ASP A 5 -1.83 0.92 16.01
N TRP A 6 -2.45 0.59 14.88
CA TRP A 6 -2.89 -0.76 14.52
C TRP A 6 -1.90 -1.50 13.61
N GLY A 7 -0.75 -0.90 13.31
CA GLY A 7 0.24 -1.52 12.42
C GLY A 7 -0.26 -1.71 10.99
N HIS A 8 -1.20 -0.87 10.51
CA HIS A 8 -1.57 -0.85 9.09
C HIS A 8 -0.50 -0.12 8.27
N TYR A 9 0.03 0.95 8.84
CA TYR A 9 1.06 1.77 8.24
C TYR A 9 2.20 2.03 9.21
N GLN A 10 3.34 2.39 8.64
CA GLN A 10 4.43 3.05 9.35
C GLN A 10 4.74 4.38 8.66
N ARG A 11 5.15 5.37 9.44
CA ARG A 11 5.55 6.66 8.91
C ARG A 11 7.07 6.69 8.76
N LEU A 12 7.54 6.98 7.55
CA LEU A 12 8.96 7.10 7.26
C LEU A 12 9.27 8.47 6.65
N PRO A 13 10.43 9.06 6.98
CA PRO A 13 10.89 10.27 6.31
C PRO A 13 11.25 9.95 4.86
N VAL A 14 10.86 10.85 3.95
CA VAL A 14 11.20 10.78 2.53
C VAL A 14 11.70 12.14 2.04
N THR A 15 12.45 12.10 0.95
CA THR A 15 12.87 13.29 0.22
C THR A 15 12.08 13.35 -1.07
N THR A 16 11.39 14.46 -1.32
CA THR A 16 10.59 14.69 -2.52
C THR A 16 11.29 15.67 -3.43
N VAL A 17 11.19 15.45 -4.75
CA VAL A 17 11.70 16.35 -5.77
C VAL A 17 10.52 16.95 -6.54
N GLU A 18 10.39 18.26 -6.55
CA GLU A 18 9.37 18.95 -7.34
C GLU A 18 9.79 18.99 -8.81
N CYS A 19 9.02 18.32 -9.67
CA CYS A 19 9.18 18.42 -11.12
C CYS A 19 8.23 19.50 -11.67
N GLY A 20 8.73 20.72 -11.88
CA GLY A 20 7.99 21.75 -12.61
C GLY A 20 8.43 23.19 -12.30
N GLY A 21 8.96 23.89 -13.31
CA GLY A 21 9.17 25.35 -13.30
C GLY A 21 10.48 25.84 -12.66
N GLY A 22 11.54 25.94 -13.48
CA GLY A 22 12.70 26.81 -13.20
C GLY A 22 13.82 26.28 -12.30
N GLY A 23 13.73 25.05 -11.80
CA GLY A 23 14.82 24.39 -11.06
C GLY A 23 14.35 23.17 -10.27
N GLU A 24 15.27 22.25 -9.96
CA GLU A 24 15.02 21.09 -9.10
C GLU A 24 14.92 21.55 -7.64
N ARG A 25 13.75 21.40 -7.02
CA ARG A 25 13.55 21.72 -5.60
C ARG A 25 13.37 20.44 -4.79
N VAL A 26 14.29 20.24 -3.85
CA VAL A 26 14.30 19.09 -2.93
C VAL A 26 13.68 19.49 -1.59
N SER A 27 12.68 18.72 -1.14
CA SER A 27 11.95 18.96 0.11
C SER A 27 11.94 17.69 0.99
N LYS A 28 11.90 17.87 2.32
CA LYS A 28 11.71 16.76 3.26
C LYS A 28 10.24 16.59 3.59
N ALA A 29 9.75 15.35 3.60
CA ALA A 29 8.38 15.01 3.94
C ALA A 29 8.32 13.72 4.76
N GLU A 30 7.11 13.36 5.19
CA GLU A 30 6.81 12.04 5.76
C GLU A 30 5.84 11.32 4.83
N ALA A 31 6.09 10.03 4.57
CA ALA A 31 5.19 9.18 3.81
C ALA A 31 4.71 8.00 4.67
N TYR A 32 3.49 7.56 4.40
CA TYR A 32 2.86 6.42 5.06
C TYR A 32 3.08 5.18 4.19
N PHE A 33 3.93 4.28 4.66
CA PHE A 33 4.21 3.01 4.01
C PHE A 33 3.38 1.90 4.66
N ALA A 34 3.07 0.85 3.91
CA ALA A 34 2.59 -0.39 4.51
C ALA A 34 3.55 -0.84 5.62
N HIS A 35 3.00 -1.32 6.73
CA HIS A 35 3.81 -1.69 7.89
C HIS A 35 4.84 -2.78 7.54
N ILE A 36 6.06 -2.66 8.08
CA ILE A 36 7.19 -3.57 7.81
C ILE A 36 6.86 -5.03 8.04
N GLY A 37 5.93 -5.29 8.96
CA GLY A 37 5.44 -6.63 9.27
C GLY A 37 4.83 -7.37 8.08
N PHE A 38 4.31 -6.68 7.05
CA PHE A 38 3.70 -7.30 5.87
C PHE A 38 4.01 -6.64 4.52
N GLY A 39 4.43 -5.36 4.51
CA GLY A 39 4.52 -4.56 3.28
C GLY A 39 5.39 -5.17 2.18
N GLU A 40 6.57 -5.68 2.53
CA GLU A 40 7.46 -6.31 1.55
C GLU A 40 6.85 -7.59 0.96
N ARG A 41 6.21 -8.43 1.80
CA ARG A 41 5.56 -9.66 1.32
C ARG A 41 4.36 -9.35 0.43
N LEU A 42 3.59 -8.32 0.78
CA LEU A 42 2.49 -7.83 -0.04
C LEU A 42 2.98 -7.36 -1.41
N TRP A 43 4.02 -6.54 -1.44
CA TRP A 43 4.61 -6.05 -2.70
C TRP A 43 5.14 -7.19 -3.58
N LYS A 44 5.82 -8.18 -2.96
CA LYS A 44 6.27 -9.39 -3.66
C LYS A 44 5.11 -10.20 -4.25
N ARG A 45 4.02 -10.37 -3.50
CA ARG A 45 2.81 -11.08 -3.98
C ARG A 45 2.17 -10.36 -5.16
N CYS A 46 2.23 -9.03 -5.19
CA CYS A 46 1.71 -8.19 -6.27
C CYS A 46 2.72 -7.98 -7.43
N GLY A 47 3.66 -8.90 -7.63
CA GLY A 47 4.59 -8.86 -8.78
C GLY A 47 5.76 -7.89 -8.64
N GLN A 48 5.97 -7.29 -7.46
CA GLN A 48 7.06 -6.33 -7.21
C GLN A 48 6.99 -5.08 -8.10
N GLU A 49 5.79 -4.71 -8.54
CA GLU A 49 5.57 -3.51 -9.35
C GLU A 49 5.11 -2.34 -8.47
N GLY A 50 5.67 -1.16 -8.76
CA GLY A 50 5.28 0.11 -8.14
C GLY A 50 4.35 0.90 -9.05
N LEU A 51 3.61 1.83 -8.47
CA LEU A 51 2.78 2.78 -9.23
C LEU A 51 3.49 4.13 -9.32
N ILE A 52 3.49 4.72 -10.52
CA ILE A 52 4.01 6.08 -10.73
C ILE A 52 3.06 7.10 -10.08
N GLU A 53 1.76 6.88 -10.21
CA GLU A 53 0.72 7.70 -9.59
C GLU A 53 -0.51 6.85 -9.22
N PHE A 54 -1.27 7.34 -8.24
CA PHE A 54 -2.57 6.76 -7.90
C PHE A 54 -3.67 7.54 -8.64
N SER A 55 -4.21 6.96 -9.70
CA SER A 55 -5.23 7.63 -10.52
C SER A 55 -6.65 7.43 -10.00
N VAL A 56 -7.58 8.28 -10.45
CA VAL A 56 -9.01 8.17 -10.13
C VAL A 56 -9.59 6.82 -10.55
N GLU A 57 -9.17 6.29 -11.70
CA GLU A 57 -9.62 4.99 -12.19
C GLU A 57 -9.19 3.85 -11.27
N MET A 58 -7.96 3.91 -10.73
CA MET A 58 -7.51 2.97 -9.71
C MET A 58 -8.31 3.12 -8.42
N GLY A 59 -8.64 4.35 -8.04
CA GLY A 59 -9.50 4.66 -6.90
C GLY A 59 -10.87 4.00 -6.94
N LYS A 60 -11.44 3.73 -8.12
CA LYS A 60 -12.73 3.02 -8.25
C LYS A 60 -12.66 1.56 -7.78
N LYS A 61 -11.47 0.94 -7.82
CA LYS A 61 -11.25 -0.43 -7.34
C LYS A 61 -11.04 -0.49 -5.83
N TYR A 62 -10.94 0.66 -5.15
CA TYR A 62 -10.76 0.72 -3.71
C TYR A 62 -12.05 0.32 -2.98
N VAL A 63 -11.98 -0.77 -2.22
CA VAL A 63 -13.08 -1.20 -1.34
C VAL A 63 -13.04 -0.36 -0.07
N ARG A 64 -14.09 0.44 0.14
CA ARG A 64 -14.23 1.28 1.33
C ARG A 64 -14.35 0.42 2.58
N ARG A 65 -14.06 1.00 3.75
CA ARG A 65 -13.98 0.23 4.99
C ARG A 65 -15.32 -0.39 5.39
N GLU A 66 -16.41 0.34 5.12
CA GLU A 66 -17.80 -0.07 5.33
C GLU A 66 -18.25 -1.21 4.42
N ASP A 67 -17.60 -1.39 3.26
CA ASP A 67 -17.94 -2.41 2.26
C ASP A 67 -17.09 -3.69 2.40
N ARG A 68 -16.21 -3.75 3.41
CA ARG A 68 -15.36 -4.93 3.66
C ARG A 68 -16.17 -6.06 4.32
N PRO A 69 -15.78 -7.33 4.11
CA PRO A 69 -16.43 -8.46 4.76
C PRO A 69 -16.57 -8.26 6.27
N PRO A 70 -17.75 -8.51 6.85
CA PRO A 70 -17.93 -8.44 8.29
C PRO A 70 -17.15 -9.59 8.94
N HIS A 71 -16.60 -9.34 10.15
CA HIS A 71 -15.89 -10.33 10.98
C HIS A 71 -14.45 -10.68 10.57
N SER A 72 -13.79 -9.87 9.76
CA SER A 72 -12.33 -9.94 9.58
C SER A 72 -11.66 -8.62 9.93
N THR A 73 -10.43 -8.70 10.45
CA THR A 73 -9.58 -7.52 10.62
C THR A 73 -8.76 -7.26 9.36
N PHE A 74 -8.35 -6.00 9.16
CA PHE A 74 -7.48 -5.64 8.04
C PHE A 74 -6.19 -6.50 7.98
N LEU A 75 -5.56 -6.75 9.13
CA LEU A 75 -4.34 -7.55 9.20
C LEU A 75 -4.59 -9.03 8.88
N GLU A 76 -5.74 -9.58 9.30
CA GLU A 76 -6.15 -10.95 8.93
C GLU A 76 -6.35 -11.07 7.42
N ASP A 77 -7.05 -10.11 6.81
CA ASP A 77 -7.31 -10.12 5.37
C ASP A 77 -6.02 -10.00 4.55
N ILE A 78 -5.11 -9.12 4.96
CA ILE A 78 -3.78 -9.00 4.33
C ILE A 78 -2.97 -10.28 4.52
N SER A 79 -2.99 -10.88 5.71
CA SER A 79 -2.26 -12.12 5.98
C SER A 79 -2.77 -13.27 5.13
N LYS A 80 -4.10 -13.42 5.00
CA LYS A 80 -4.75 -14.40 4.12
C LYS A 80 -4.34 -14.17 2.66
N PHE A 81 -4.48 -12.95 2.16
CA PHE A 81 -4.12 -12.61 0.77
C PHE A 81 -2.65 -12.92 0.43
N ILE A 82 -1.72 -12.63 1.35
CA ILE A 82 -0.30 -12.94 1.17
C ILE A 82 -0.05 -14.45 1.22
N SER A 83 -0.78 -15.19 2.06
CA SER A 83 -0.61 -16.63 2.27
C SER A 83 -1.29 -17.49 1.21
N ASP A 84 -2.31 -16.95 0.54
CA ASP A 84 -2.98 -17.60 -0.58
C ASP A 84 -2.01 -17.67 -1.78
N CYS A 85 -1.24 -18.75 -1.79
CA CYS A 85 -0.35 -19.15 -2.87
C CYS A 85 -1.21 -19.46 -4.11
N ASP A 86 -0.91 -18.86 -5.27
CA ASP A 86 -1.65 -19.16 -6.50
C ASP A 86 -1.53 -20.65 -6.83
N SER A 87 -2.65 -21.38 -6.68
CA SER A 87 -2.86 -22.67 -7.35
C SER A 87 -3.20 -22.47 -8.84
N SER A 88 -2.69 -21.41 -9.47
CA SER A 88 -2.91 -21.14 -10.89
C SER A 88 -1.59 -21.29 -11.64
N SER A 89 -1.17 -22.55 -11.78
CA SER A 89 -0.29 -22.99 -12.85
C SER A 89 -0.94 -24.16 -13.56
N LEU A 90 -1.91 -23.85 -14.42
CA LEU A 90 -2.36 -24.69 -15.54
C LEU A 90 -2.84 -23.74 -16.65
N VAL A 91 -1.88 -23.21 -17.40
CA VAL A 91 -2.05 -22.98 -18.84
C VAL A 91 -1.44 -24.17 -19.58
#